data_AF-A0AAV0DBX1-F1
#
_entry.id   AF-A0AAV0DBX1-F1
#
_cell.length_a   1.000
_cell.length_b   1.000
_cell.length_c   1.000
_cell.angle_alpha   90.00
_cell.angle_beta   90.00
_cell.angle_gamma   90.00
#
_symmetry.space_group_name_H-M   'P 1'
#
loop_
_entity.id
_entity.type
_entity.pdbx_description
1 polymer ?
#
loop_
_entity_poly.entity_id
_entity_poly.type
_entity_poly.pdbx_seq_one_letter_code
_entity_poly.pdbx_strand_id
1 'polypeptide(L)'
;MEIDSVEMLCKHLIFCAVQRCRLKNDMCRLSVKLAPSPWCNPPLVRISVSDTGVGSTLEEYQHLKYQSGLVQAGKWDGLMSISTTSISDKDMHNLNLNMKNTASSKRLTRLPSTSKNGAHFSGTEVSMSTFESFDHLLEDLTLFFKKMLVLKIPLVAVELLVDYYNMPGSCTENCIMAIECGSLPFPVESVTSLRTCFEDYVLKHRNKLDSVCPYCFLTGENLMVGTGVASCSGNMQGNALVMEAVVVISELPMVATPSCFREHERETQVLFYRDFVPSTIPKSLLSALESINWKSYGLTLRNIMDQDGCALLEWESLPPTLHIDIIIHYYDKQYPSQSDSQLTSPLDWHGIQSSNCIICICHFHNLLSR
;
A
#
# COMPACT_ATOMS: atom_id res chain seq x y z
N MET A 1 2.28 15.17 -7.16
CA MET A 1 3.05 14.34 -6.21
C MET A 1 4.50 14.45 -6.60
N GLU A 2 5.38 14.74 -5.63
CA GLU A 2 6.84 14.74 -5.83
C GLU A 2 7.33 13.30 -5.68
N ILE A 3 8.09 12.84 -6.68
CA ILE A 3 8.66 11.50 -6.72
C ILE A 3 10.16 11.64 -6.62
N ASP A 4 10.70 11.08 -5.55
CA ASP A 4 12.09 11.21 -5.17
C ASP A 4 12.83 9.86 -5.22
N SER A 5 12.25 8.80 -5.80
CA SER A 5 12.95 7.53 -6.05
C SER A 5 12.18 6.64 -7.05
N VAL A 6 12.83 5.60 -7.60
CA VAL A 6 12.16 4.62 -8.47
C VAL A 6 11.22 3.72 -7.67
N GLU A 7 11.57 3.40 -6.42
CA GLU A 7 10.72 2.65 -5.51
C GLU A 7 9.42 3.42 -5.19
N MET A 8 9.53 4.72 -4.91
CA MET A 8 8.36 5.60 -4.71
C MET A 8 7.49 5.68 -5.96
N LEU A 9 8.11 5.77 -7.14
CA LEU A 9 7.38 5.76 -8.40
C LEU A 9 6.63 4.44 -8.59
N CYS A 10 7.30 3.31 -8.37
CA CYS A 10 6.70 1.99 -8.50
C CYS A 10 5.48 1.83 -7.57
N LYS A 11 5.63 2.19 -6.29
CA LYS A 11 4.53 2.17 -5.30
C LYS A 11 3.37 3.08 -5.71
N HIS A 12 3.65 4.23 -6.32
CA HIS A 12 2.61 5.10 -6.86
C HIS A 12 1.89 4.50 -8.08
N LEU A 13 2.62 3.85 -8.98
CA LEU A 13 1.99 3.15 -10.12
C LEU A 13 1.07 2.01 -9.64
N ILE A 14 1.49 1.28 -8.60
CA ILE A 14 0.65 0.27 -7.93
C ILE A 14 -0.59 0.94 -7.32
N PHE A 15 -0.42 2.08 -6.64
CA PHE A 15 -1.54 2.86 -6.12
C PHE A 15 -2.59 3.19 -7.20
N CYS A 16 -2.14 3.70 -8.34
CA CYS A 16 -3.04 4.01 -9.45
C CYS A 16 -3.74 2.77 -10.01
N ALA A 17 -3.01 1.66 -10.18
CA ALA A 17 -3.56 0.39 -10.63
C ALA A 17 -4.65 -0.14 -9.68
N VAL A 18 -4.43 -0.04 -8.36
CA VAL A 18 -5.45 -0.38 -7.36
C VAL A 18 -6.71 0.48 -7.54
N GLN A 19 -6.57 1.80 -7.75
CA GLN A 19 -7.75 2.66 -7.96
C GLN A 19 -8.52 2.27 -9.22
N ARG A 20 -7.83 2.01 -10.34
CA ARG A 20 -8.47 1.54 -11.59
C ARG A 20 -9.17 0.19 -11.41
N CYS A 21 -8.59 -0.71 -10.63
CA CYS A 21 -9.21 -1.98 -10.30
C CYS A 21 -10.49 -1.80 -9.47
N ARG A 22 -10.45 -0.93 -8.44
CA ARG A 22 -11.61 -0.64 -7.60
C ARG A 22 -12.76 -0.01 -8.40
N LEU A 23 -12.46 0.82 -9.39
CA LEU A 23 -13.46 1.40 -10.30
C LEU A 23 -14.20 0.36 -11.14
N LYS A 24 -13.56 -0.77 -11.46
CA LYS A 24 -14.10 -1.75 -12.40
C LYS A 24 -15.37 -2.42 -11.89
N ASN A 25 -15.52 -2.53 -10.56
CA ASN A 25 -16.61 -3.24 -9.90
C ASN A 25 -16.80 -4.69 -10.41
N ASP A 26 -15.69 -5.33 -10.75
CA ASP A 26 -15.58 -6.72 -11.21
C ASP A 26 -14.17 -7.22 -10.86
N MET A 27 -13.93 -8.52 -10.98
CA MET A 27 -12.61 -9.12 -10.80
C MET A 27 -11.55 -8.38 -11.62
N CYS A 28 -10.60 -7.82 -10.89
CA CYS A 28 -9.43 -7.15 -11.43
C CYS A 28 -8.18 -7.90 -11.03
N ARG A 29 -7.22 -7.97 -11.95
CA ARG A 29 -5.89 -8.47 -11.69
C ARG A 29 -4.92 -7.31 -11.77
N LEU A 30 -4.09 -7.14 -10.77
CA LEU A 30 -2.94 -6.26 -10.74
C LEU A 30 -1.68 -7.13 -10.79
N SER A 31 -0.81 -6.91 -11.75
CA SER A 31 0.44 -7.66 -11.90
C SER A 31 1.63 -6.71 -11.91
N VAL A 32 2.60 -6.94 -11.04
CA VAL A 32 3.89 -6.25 -11.06
C VAL A 32 4.96 -7.22 -11.52
N LYS A 33 5.65 -6.90 -12.61
CA LYS A 33 6.71 -7.73 -13.19
C LYS A 33 8.07 -7.07 -12.99
N LEU A 34 9.02 -7.81 -12.42
CA LEU A 34 10.45 -7.49 -12.40
C LEU A 34 11.18 -8.39 -13.39
N ALA A 35 11.87 -7.78 -14.36
CA ALA A 35 12.65 -8.49 -15.36
C ALA A 35 14.09 -7.94 -15.42
N PRO A 36 15.06 -8.62 -14.78
CA PRO A 36 16.47 -8.28 -14.92
C PRO A 36 17.00 -8.57 -16.33
N SER A 37 17.86 -7.67 -16.79
CA SER A 37 18.66 -7.76 -18.00
C SER A 37 20.13 -7.64 -17.59
N PRO A 38 20.75 -8.72 -17.07
CA PRO A 38 22.11 -8.71 -16.54
C PRO A 38 23.18 -8.51 -17.63
N TRP A 39 22.80 -8.67 -18.90
CA TRP A 39 23.66 -8.45 -20.06
C TRP A 39 23.91 -6.96 -20.35
N CYS A 40 23.19 -6.05 -19.70
CA CYS A 40 23.47 -4.62 -19.75
C CYS A 40 24.60 -4.26 -18.78
N ASN A 41 25.44 -3.29 -19.15
CA ASN A 41 26.44 -2.72 -18.25
C ASN A 41 26.21 -1.20 -18.12
N PRO A 42 25.69 -0.70 -16.97
CA PRO A 42 25.33 -1.45 -15.76
C PRO A 42 24.05 -2.31 -15.93
N PRO A 43 23.82 -3.33 -15.07
CA PRO A 43 22.63 -4.20 -15.13
C PRO A 43 21.34 -3.38 -15.07
N LEU A 44 20.40 -3.72 -15.95
CA LEU A 44 19.12 -3.02 -16.07
C LEU A 44 18.00 -3.91 -15.56
N VAL A 45 17.06 -3.36 -14.79
CA VAL A 45 15.84 -4.03 -14.36
C VAL A 45 14.66 -3.33 -15.01
N ARG A 46 13.85 -4.08 -15.76
CA ARG A 46 12.55 -3.60 -16.24
C ARG A 46 11.49 -3.87 -15.18
N ILE A 47 10.76 -2.83 -14.83
CA ILE A 47 9.60 -2.88 -13.94
C ILE A 47 8.37 -2.63 -14.80
N SER A 48 7.37 -3.50 -14.72
CA SER A 48 6.06 -3.30 -15.34
C SER A 48 4.96 -3.43 -14.29
N VAL A 49 4.07 -2.45 -14.21
CA VAL A 49 2.86 -2.49 -13.39
C VAL A 49 1.68 -2.52 -14.34
N SER A 50 0.90 -3.60 -14.29
CA SER A 50 -0.25 -3.80 -15.16
C SER A 50 -1.51 -4.09 -14.36
N ASP A 51 -2.65 -3.69 -14.89
CA ASP A 51 -3.95 -4.01 -14.33
C ASP A 51 -4.97 -4.33 -15.42
N THR A 52 -6.00 -5.10 -15.06
CA THR A 52 -7.17 -5.35 -15.90
C THR A 52 -8.36 -4.46 -15.52
N GLY A 53 -8.09 -3.27 -14.95
CA GLY A 53 -9.06 -2.30 -14.49
C GLY A 53 -9.76 -1.56 -15.63
N VAL A 54 -10.33 -0.38 -15.33
CA VAL A 54 -11.12 0.40 -16.31
C VAL A 54 -10.29 1.06 -17.44
N GLY A 55 -8.96 1.00 -17.34
CA GLY A 55 -8.06 1.77 -18.19
C GLY A 55 -7.75 3.15 -17.62
N SER A 56 -6.61 3.72 -18.00
CA SER A 56 -6.13 5.02 -17.55
C SER A 56 -6.45 6.14 -18.54
N THR A 57 -6.70 7.34 -18.01
CA THR A 57 -6.74 8.58 -18.77
C THR A 57 -5.36 9.22 -18.79
N LEU A 58 -5.12 10.05 -19.80
CA LEU A 58 -3.83 10.73 -19.91
C LEU A 58 -3.54 11.68 -18.72
N GLU A 59 -4.59 12.27 -18.15
CA GLU A 59 -4.51 13.23 -17.04
C GLU A 59 -3.84 12.62 -15.79
N GLU A 60 -3.99 11.31 -15.60
CA GLU A 60 -3.41 10.57 -14.48
C GLU A 60 -1.89 10.78 -14.37
N TYR A 61 -1.19 10.89 -15.51
CA TYR A 61 0.27 10.95 -15.55
C TYR A 61 0.83 12.37 -15.75
N GLN A 62 0.00 13.34 -16.14
CA GLN A 62 0.45 14.69 -16.49
C GLN A 62 1.05 15.45 -15.30
N HIS A 63 0.58 15.13 -14.08
CA HIS A 63 0.97 15.83 -12.86
C HIS A 63 2.13 15.17 -12.10
N LEU A 64 2.63 14.03 -12.57
CA LEU A 64 3.78 13.36 -11.95
C LEU A 64 5.02 14.22 -12.18
N LYS A 65 5.72 14.62 -11.12
CA LYS A 65 6.98 15.35 -11.22
C LYS A 65 8.06 14.50 -10.56
N TYR A 66 9.13 14.21 -11.29
CA TYR A 66 10.29 13.52 -10.75
C TYR A 66 11.31 14.56 -10.33
N GLN A 67 11.64 14.60 -9.04
CA GLN A 67 12.61 15.52 -8.50
C GLN A 67 13.92 14.77 -8.34
N SER A 68 14.75 14.76 -9.38
CA SER A 68 16.05 14.11 -9.30
C SER A 68 16.99 14.96 -8.42
N GLY A 69 17.29 14.49 -7.21
CA GLY A 69 18.47 14.94 -6.50
C GLY A 69 19.74 14.64 -7.32
N LEU A 70 20.82 15.39 -7.10
CA LEU A 70 22.12 15.19 -7.79
C LEU A 70 22.66 13.74 -7.66
N VAL A 71 22.22 12.99 -6.65
CA VAL A 71 22.62 11.60 -6.37
C VAL A 71 21.81 10.56 -7.17
N GLN A 72 20.61 10.92 -7.65
CA GLN A 72 19.66 10.00 -8.32
C GLN A 72 19.64 10.09 -9.84
N ALA A 73 20.36 11.07 -10.41
CA ALA A 73 20.35 11.40 -11.83
C ALA A 73 20.85 10.27 -12.76
N GLY A 74 21.36 9.16 -12.23
CA GLY A 74 21.89 8.03 -13.02
C GLY A 74 21.13 6.72 -12.90
N LYS A 75 20.11 6.60 -12.03
CA LYS A 75 19.43 5.32 -11.77
C LYS A 75 18.32 4.97 -12.77
N TRP A 76 17.84 5.94 -13.54
CA TRP A 76 16.74 5.79 -14.50
C TRP A 76 16.86 6.80 -15.64
N ASP A 77 16.48 6.38 -16.85
CA ASP A 77 16.47 7.22 -18.05
C ASP A 77 15.37 8.30 -18.03
N GLY A 78 14.41 8.22 -17.10
CA GLY A 78 13.29 9.16 -16.98
C GLY A 78 12.17 8.91 -17.96
N LEU A 79 12.21 7.80 -18.71
CA LEU A 79 11.20 7.42 -19.68
C LEU A 79 10.30 6.33 -19.09
N MET A 80 9.01 6.48 -19.35
CA MET A 80 7.97 5.52 -19.00
C MET A 80 7.12 5.23 -20.23
N SER A 81 6.87 3.96 -20.51
CA SER A 81 5.95 3.52 -21.56
C SER A 81 4.63 3.12 -20.92
N ILE A 82 3.53 3.62 -21.48
CA ILE A 82 2.17 3.40 -20.99
C ILE A 82 1.35 2.84 -22.14
N SER A 83 0.70 1.71 -21.92
CA SER A 83 -0.29 1.12 -22.82
C SER A 83 -1.61 1.04 -22.09
N THR A 84 -2.65 1.69 -22.58
CA THR A 84 -3.95 1.77 -21.90
C THR A 84 -5.10 1.54 -22.86
N THR A 85 -6.19 0.96 -22.36
CA THR A 85 -7.42 0.82 -23.13
C THR A 85 -8.64 0.65 -22.23
N SER A 86 -9.72 1.34 -22.57
CA SER A 86 -11.03 1.17 -21.95
C SER A 86 -11.78 -0.01 -22.56
N ILE A 87 -12.83 -0.48 -21.89
CA ILE A 87 -13.63 -1.61 -22.39
C ILE A 87 -14.33 -1.29 -23.73
N SER A 88 -14.66 -0.01 -23.95
CA SER A 88 -15.31 0.49 -25.17
C SER A 88 -14.35 0.80 -26.31
N ASP A 89 -13.05 0.90 -26.05
CA ASP A 89 -12.08 1.25 -27.08
C ASP A 89 -11.88 0.09 -28.05
N LYS A 90 -11.73 0.42 -29.34
CA LYS A 90 -11.38 -0.55 -30.40
C LYS A 90 -9.88 -0.83 -30.45
N ASP A 91 -9.08 0.10 -29.94
CA ASP A 91 -7.62 0.08 -30.02
C ASP A 91 -7.01 0.26 -28.63
N MET A 92 -5.75 -0.16 -28.51
CA MET A 92 -4.87 0.10 -27.37
C MET A 92 -4.04 1.34 -27.66
N HIS A 93 -4.07 2.29 -26.74
CA HIS A 93 -3.33 3.53 -26.85
C HIS A 93 -1.95 3.40 -26.21
N ASN A 94 -0.91 3.63 -27.02
CA ASN A 94 0.48 3.55 -26.61
C ASN A 94 1.06 4.96 -26.45
N LEU A 95 1.71 5.22 -25.32
CA LEU A 95 2.16 6.53 -24.88
C LEU A 95 3.56 6.41 -24.28
N ASN A 96 4.41 7.38 -24.58
CA ASN A 96 5.70 7.55 -23.90
C ASN A 96 5.66 8.83 -23.07
N LEU A 97 5.97 8.73 -21.78
CA LEU A 97 6.09 9.85 -20.87
C LEU A 97 7.56 10.06 -20.50
N ASN A 98 8.10 11.22 -20.88
CA ASN A 98 9.40 11.69 -20.46
C ASN A 98 9.25 12.56 -19.20
N MET A 99 9.72 12.05 -18.06
CA MET A 99 9.65 12.72 -16.77
C MET A 99 10.78 13.74 -16.53
N LYS A 100 11.84 13.73 -17.35
CA LYS A 100 12.94 14.71 -17.27
C LYS A 100 12.60 16.04 -17.95
N ASN A 101 11.60 16.05 -18.84
CA ASN A 101 11.21 17.28 -19.53
C ASN A 101 10.32 18.15 -18.63
N THR A 102 10.70 19.41 -18.43
CA THR A 102 10.00 20.34 -17.53
C THR A 102 8.72 20.93 -18.13
N ALA A 103 8.60 20.93 -19.46
CA ALA A 103 7.41 21.45 -20.16
C ALA A 103 6.36 20.34 -20.32
N SER A 104 5.26 20.40 -19.54
CA SER A 104 4.19 19.39 -19.52
C SER A 104 3.66 19.00 -20.90
N SER A 105 3.50 19.97 -21.81
CA SER A 105 3.03 19.75 -23.19
C SER A 105 3.99 18.97 -24.09
N LYS A 106 5.27 18.87 -23.71
CA LYS A 106 6.32 18.15 -24.46
C LYS A 106 6.79 16.87 -23.78
N ARG A 107 6.18 16.49 -22.65
CA ARG A 107 6.53 15.29 -21.89
C ARG A 107 5.94 14.03 -22.51
N LEU A 108 4.80 14.16 -23.17
CA LEU A 108 4.05 13.03 -23.66
C LEU A 108 4.17 12.90 -25.18
N THR A 109 4.55 11.72 -25.62
CA THR A 109 4.55 11.34 -27.03
C THR A 109 3.53 10.22 -27.24
N ARG A 110 2.52 10.46 -28.07
CA ARG A 110 1.59 9.41 -28.53
C ARG A 110 2.29 8.55 -29.59
N LEU A 111 2.27 7.24 -29.40
CA LEU A 111 2.75 6.26 -30.36
C LEU A 111 1.57 5.69 -31.18
N PRO A 112 1.84 4.99 -32.30
CA PRO A 112 0.79 4.30 -33.04
C PRO A 112 -0.02 3.38 -32.12
N SER A 113 -1.34 3.47 -32.20
CA SER A 113 -2.25 2.60 -31.43
C SER A 113 -2.30 1.21 -32.06
N THR A 114 -2.54 0.19 -31.23
CA THR A 114 -2.60 -1.21 -31.65
C THR A 114 -4.06 -1.67 -31.65
N SER A 115 -4.57 -2.24 -32.74
CA SER A 115 -5.97 -2.71 -32.74
C SER A 115 -6.19 -3.90 -31.82
N LYS A 116 -7.34 -3.94 -31.12
CA LYS A 116 -7.76 -5.09 -30.32
C LYS A 116 -8.25 -6.27 -31.17
N ASN A 117 -8.43 -6.09 -32.48
CA ASN A 117 -8.91 -7.14 -33.38
C ASN A 117 -10.21 -7.81 -32.90
N GLY A 118 -11.13 -7.03 -32.32
CA GLY A 118 -12.42 -7.52 -31.79
C GLY A 118 -12.36 -8.12 -30.39
N ALA A 119 -11.21 -8.19 -29.74
CA ALA A 119 -11.11 -8.62 -28.34
C ALA A 119 -11.74 -7.59 -27.39
N HIS A 120 -12.42 -8.08 -26.35
CA HIS A 120 -13.14 -7.27 -25.38
C HIS A 120 -12.44 -7.30 -24.01
N PHE A 121 -11.54 -6.35 -23.81
CA PHE A 121 -10.79 -6.19 -22.55
C PHE A 121 -10.45 -4.72 -22.29
N SER A 122 -10.14 -4.43 -21.04
CA SER A 122 -9.67 -3.14 -20.54
C SER A 122 -8.48 -3.33 -19.62
N GLY A 123 -7.70 -2.28 -19.44
CA GLY A 123 -6.56 -2.31 -18.55
C GLY A 123 -5.52 -1.26 -18.87
N THR A 124 -4.46 -1.27 -18.08
CA THR A 124 -3.32 -0.39 -18.28
C THR A 124 -2.05 -1.12 -17.91
N GLU A 125 -1.00 -0.96 -18.71
CA GLU A 125 0.35 -1.39 -18.40
C GLU A 125 1.26 -0.17 -18.43
N VAL A 126 2.03 0.01 -17.36
CA VAL A 126 3.05 1.05 -17.24
C VAL A 126 4.39 0.39 -16.99
N SER A 127 5.36 0.67 -17.85
CA SER A 127 6.70 0.08 -17.77
C SER A 127 7.79 1.14 -17.74
N MET A 128 8.83 0.86 -16.96
CA MET A 128 10.04 1.67 -16.84
C MET A 128 11.25 0.76 -16.64
N SER A 129 12.45 1.30 -16.88
CA SER A 129 13.70 0.54 -16.69
C SER A 129 14.66 1.31 -15.77
N THR A 130 15.29 0.61 -14.83
CA THR A 130 16.17 1.21 -13.83
C THR A 130 17.46 0.43 -13.68
N PHE A 131 18.52 1.10 -13.25
CA PHE A 131 19.80 0.51 -12.86
C PHE A 131 19.89 0.20 -11.36
N GLU A 132 18.75 0.21 -10.66
CA GLU A 132 18.70 -0.20 -9.25
C GLU A 132 18.95 -1.69 -9.07
N SER A 133 19.38 -2.06 -7.85
CA SER A 133 19.62 -3.45 -7.49
C SER A 133 18.31 -4.23 -7.58
N PHE A 134 18.33 -5.30 -8.38
CA PHE A 134 17.20 -6.22 -8.52
C PHE A 134 16.80 -6.82 -7.16
N ASP A 135 17.76 -7.27 -6.36
CA ASP A 135 17.49 -7.90 -5.06
C ASP A 135 16.83 -6.91 -4.09
N HIS A 136 17.31 -5.66 -4.08
CA HIS A 136 16.73 -4.59 -3.26
C HIS A 136 15.29 -4.27 -3.68
N LEU A 137 15.03 -4.16 -4.99
CA LEU A 137 13.68 -3.93 -5.52
C LEU A 137 12.73 -5.10 -5.19
N LEU A 138 13.22 -6.34 -5.32
CA LEU A 138 12.45 -7.53 -5.02
C LEU A 138 12.10 -7.61 -3.53
N GLU A 139 13.04 -7.31 -2.64
CA GLU A 139 12.83 -7.26 -1.19
C GLU A 139 11.83 -6.17 -0.81
N ASP A 140 12.01 -4.94 -1.31
CA ASP A 140 11.10 -3.81 -1.05
C ASP A 140 9.67 -4.09 -1.53
N LEU A 141 9.52 -4.61 -2.76
CA LEU A 141 8.19 -4.96 -3.29
C LEU A 141 7.57 -6.14 -2.56
N THR A 142 8.36 -7.14 -2.18
CA THR A 142 7.89 -8.28 -1.37
C THR A 142 7.33 -7.79 -0.04
N LEU A 143 8.06 -6.92 0.66
CA LEU A 143 7.59 -6.34 1.92
C LEU A 143 6.32 -5.49 1.70
N PHE A 144 6.28 -4.70 0.62
CA PHE A 144 5.13 -3.88 0.26
C PHE A 144 3.88 -4.72 -0.01
N PHE A 145 3.99 -5.80 -0.79
CA PHE A 145 2.87 -6.71 -1.05
C PHE A 145 2.44 -7.46 0.20
N LYS A 146 3.37 -7.86 1.07
CA LYS A 146 3.04 -8.45 2.38
C LYS A 146 2.21 -7.51 3.26
N LYS A 147 2.43 -6.19 3.17
CA LYS A 147 1.58 -5.18 3.81
C LYS A 147 0.23 -5.07 3.09
N MET A 148 0.21 -4.99 1.76
CA MET A 148 -1.05 -4.97 1.01
C MET A 148 -2.00 -6.14 1.35
N LEU A 149 -1.47 -7.33 1.66
CA LEU A 149 -2.25 -8.50 2.08
C LEU A 149 -3.14 -8.24 3.31
N VAL A 150 -2.79 -7.29 4.17
CA VAL A 150 -3.54 -7.02 5.40
C VAL A 150 -4.93 -6.45 5.10
N LEU A 151 -5.13 -5.71 4.02
CA LEU A 151 -6.44 -5.12 3.71
C LEU A 151 -7.36 -6.03 2.89
N LYS A 152 -6.83 -7.08 2.24
CA LYS A 152 -7.56 -7.97 1.32
C LYS A 152 -8.55 -7.22 0.42
N ILE A 153 -8.02 -6.42 -0.50
CA ILE A 153 -8.81 -5.53 -1.38
C ILE A 153 -9.89 -6.37 -2.11
N PRO A 154 -11.19 -6.07 -1.93
CA PRO A 154 -12.26 -6.84 -2.56
C PRO A 154 -12.12 -6.84 -4.09
N LEU A 155 -12.31 -8.01 -4.71
CA LEU A 155 -12.28 -8.21 -6.17
C LEU A 155 -10.94 -7.89 -6.85
N VAL A 156 -9.86 -7.66 -6.10
CA VAL A 156 -8.54 -7.41 -6.68
C VAL A 156 -7.59 -8.55 -6.33
N ALA A 157 -7.22 -9.32 -7.35
CA ALA A 157 -6.11 -10.26 -7.29
C ALA A 157 -4.81 -9.50 -7.61
N VAL A 158 -3.75 -9.76 -6.84
CA VAL A 158 -2.47 -9.08 -7.01
C VAL A 158 -1.38 -10.14 -7.19
N GLU A 159 -0.47 -9.94 -8.14
CA GLU A 159 0.67 -10.84 -8.36
C GLU A 159 1.98 -10.06 -8.53
N LEU A 160 3.03 -10.53 -7.86
CA LEU A 160 4.41 -10.15 -8.16
C LEU A 160 5.03 -11.26 -9.01
N LEU A 161 5.48 -10.91 -10.21
CA LEU A 161 6.07 -11.80 -11.20
C LEU A 161 7.56 -11.49 -11.35
N VAL A 162 8.39 -12.51 -11.22
CA VAL A 162 9.84 -12.36 -11.33
C VAL A 162 10.38 -13.20 -12.49
N ASP A 163 11.05 -12.54 -13.44
CA ASP A 163 11.54 -13.13 -14.68
C ASP A 163 13.04 -13.43 -14.59
N TYR A 164 13.39 -14.61 -14.05
CA TYR A 164 14.80 -15.03 -13.94
C TYR A 164 15.40 -15.53 -15.25
N TYR A 165 14.69 -15.50 -16.38
CA TYR A 165 15.11 -16.16 -17.63
C TYR A 165 16.50 -15.72 -18.16
N ASN A 166 16.99 -14.56 -17.73
CA ASN A 166 18.29 -14.04 -18.16
C ASN A 166 19.43 -14.22 -17.15
N MET A 167 19.21 -14.86 -15.99
CA MET A 167 20.25 -15.02 -14.96
C MET A 167 21.11 -16.29 -15.19
N PRO A 168 22.45 -16.21 -15.11
CA PRO A 168 23.30 -17.39 -15.25
C PRO A 168 23.06 -18.37 -14.09
N GLY A 169 22.53 -19.56 -14.38
CA GLY A 169 22.43 -20.67 -13.43
C GLY A 169 21.09 -20.86 -12.71
N SER A 170 20.02 -20.10 -13.00
CA SER A 170 18.72 -20.32 -12.35
C SER A 170 17.85 -21.32 -13.13
N CYS A 171 17.43 -22.38 -12.45
CA CYS A 171 16.29 -23.21 -12.87
C CYS A 171 15.04 -22.32 -12.92
N THR A 172 14.17 -22.58 -13.88
CA THR A 172 13.05 -21.72 -14.28
C THR A 172 11.98 -21.68 -13.19
N GLU A 173 12.03 -20.71 -12.28
CA GLU A 173 10.96 -20.49 -11.30
C GLU A 173 10.45 -19.05 -11.43
N ASN A 174 9.29 -18.88 -12.06
CA ASN A 174 8.51 -17.67 -11.87
C ASN A 174 8.04 -17.68 -10.42
N CYS A 175 8.64 -16.88 -9.55
CA CYS A 175 8.07 -16.65 -8.22
C CYS A 175 6.78 -15.87 -8.41
N ILE A 176 5.64 -16.51 -8.19
CA ILE A 176 4.31 -15.88 -8.19
C ILE A 176 3.92 -15.72 -6.73
N MET A 177 3.98 -14.49 -6.22
CA MET A 177 3.32 -14.17 -4.96
C MET A 177 1.88 -13.79 -5.29
N ALA A 178 0.98 -14.78 -5.30
CA ALA A 178 -0.44 -14.55 -5.55
C ALA A 178 -1.12 -14.06 -4.26
N ILE A 179 -1.71 -12.87 -4.33
CA ILE A 179 -2.63 -12.37 -3.32
C ILE A 179 -4.00 -12.95 -3.64
N GLU A 180 -4.46 -13.86 -2.78
CA GLU A 180 -5.81 -14.42 -2.88
C GLU A 180 -6.85 -13.29 -2.78
N CYS A 181 -7.75 -13.25 -3.75
CA CYS A 181 -8.89 -12.35 -3.74
C CYS A 181 -9.73 -12.62 -2.47
N GLY A 182 -10.09 -11.58 -1.74
CA GLY A 182 -11.13 -11.69 -0.72
C GLY A 182 -12.41 -12.20 -1.38
N SER A 183 -12.78 -13.45 -1.09
CA SER A 183 -14.06 -13.99 -1.51
C SER A 183 -15.10 -13.42 -0.57
N LEU A 184 -15.81 -12.35 -0.95
CA LEU A 184 -17.12 -12.02 -0.40
C LEU A 184 -17.76 -10.83 -1.13
N PRO A 185 -18.97 -11.00 -1.69
CA PRO A 185 -19.74 -9.91 -2.25
C PRO A 185 -20.83 -9.44 -1.26
N PHE A 186 -20.55 -9.17 0.03
CA PHE A 186 -21.62 -8.75 0.98
C PHE A 186 -21.12 -7.85 2.13
N PRO A 187 -22.00 -7.03 2.74
CA PRO A 187 -21.65 -5.82 3.49
C PRO A 187 -21.21 -6.17 4.91
N VAL A 188 -20.00 -6.70 5.03
CA VAL A 188 -19.28 -6.66 6.29
C VAL A 188 -18.82 -5.21 6.46
N GLU A 189 -19.12 -4.58 7.61
CA GLU A 189 -18.61 -3.23 7.90
C GLU A 189 -17.09 -3.23 7.68
N SER A 190 -16.58 -2.30 6.87
CA SER A 190 -15.15 -2.30 6.45
C SER A 190 -14.20 -2.44 7.64
N VAL A 191 -14.51 -1.80 8.77
CA VAL A 191 -13.75 -1.93 10.02
C VAL A 191 -13.72 -3.34 10.62
N THR A 192 -14.78 -4.14 10.47
CA THR A 192 -14.82 -5.53 10.98
C THR A 192 -13.97 -6.46 10.10
N SER A 193 -13.99 -6.26 8.78
CA SER A 193 -13.06 -6.95 7.87
C SER A 193 -11.60 -6.57 8.15
N LEU A 194 -11.34 -5.28 8.35
CA LEU A 194 -10.03 -4.76 8.73
C LEU A 194 -9.54 -5.39 10.03
N ARG A 195 -10.42 -5.47 11.03
CA ARG A 195 -10.14 -6.12 12.32
C ARG A 195 -9.70 -7.57 12.13
N THR A 196 -10.50 -8.39 11.46
CA THR A 196 -10.18 -9.81 11.28
C THR A 196 -8.88 -10.03 10.50
N CYS A 197 -8.64 -9.23 9.46
CA CYS A 197 -7.40 -9.35 8.69
C CYS A 197 -6.17 -8.88 9.48
N PHE A 198 -6.33 -7.87 10.34
CA PHE A 198 -5.25 -7.39 11.18
C PHE A 198 -4.95 -8.31 12.37
N GLU A 199 -5.97 -8.96 12.94
CA GLU A 199 -5.78 -10.05 13.90
C GLU A 199 -4.95 -11.19 13.28
N ASP A 200 -5.30 -11.64 12.07
CA ASP A 200 -4.54 -12.66 11.32
C ASP A 200 -3.08 -12.23 11.07
N TYR A 201 -2.87 -10.95 10.70
CA TYR A 201 -1.54 -10.37 10.52
C TYR A 201 -0.68 -10.46 11.80
N VAL A 202 -1.24 -10.13 12.97
CA VAL A 202 -0.54 -10.20 14.26
C VAL A 202 -0.27 -11.66 14.66
N LEU A 203 -1.25 -12.55 14.49
CA LEU A 203 -1.13 -13.98 14.79
C LEU A 203 -0.04 -14.68 13.96
N LYS A 204 0.25 -14.15 12.77
CA LYS A 204 1.31 -14.58 11.84
C LYS A 204 2.64 -13.84 12.03
N HIS A 205 2.82 -13.18 13.18
CA HIS A 205 3.99 -12.34 13.47
C HIS A 205 4.27 -11.32 12.37
N ARG A 206 3.27 -10.48 12.05
CA ARG A 206 3.38 -9.43 11.04
C ARG A 206 3.68 -9.99 9.64
N ASN A 207 3.02 -11.10 9.27
CA ASN A 207 3.25 -11.87 8.03
C ASN A 207 4.69 -12.39 7.84
N LYS A 208 5.40 -12.65 8.95
CA LYS A 208 6.67 -13.41 8.93
C LYS A 208 6.42 -14.91 8.79
N LEU A 209 5.28 -15.39 9.27
CA LEU A 209 4.82 -16.78 9.13
C LEU A 209 3.64 -16.87 8.17
N ASP A 210 3.49 -18.00 7.49
CA ASP A 210 2.36 -18.25 6.59
C ASP A 210 1.08 -18.67 7.35
N SER A 211 1.24 -19.18 8.57
CA SER A 211 0.16 -19.62 9.45
C SER A 211 0.29 -19.02 10.85
N VAL A 212 -0.79 -19.06 11.61
CA VAL A 212 -0.82 -18.66 13.03
C VAL A 212 0.32 -19.35 13.79
N CYS A 213 1.05 -18.59 14.62
CA CYS A 213 2.13 -19.15 15.41
C CYS A 213 1.59 -20.08 16.50
N PRO A 214 1.93 -21.37 16.48
CA PRO A 214 1.42 -22.33 17.47
C PRO A 214 2.05 -22.13 18.86
N TYR A 215 3.19 -21.43 18.95
CA TYR A 215 3.90 -21.22 20.22
C TYR A 215 3.40 -19.99 20.98
N CYS A 216 3.02 -18.94 20.25
CA CYS A 216 2.61 -17.66 20.83
C CYS A 216 1.09 -17.58 21.05
N PHE A 217 0.30 -18.31 20.24
CA PHE A 217 -1.15 -18.15 20.19
C PHE A 217 -1.90 -19.49 20.23
N LEU A 218 -1.63 -20.32 21.26
CA LEU A 218 -2.22 -21.66 21.43
C LEU A 218 -3.76 -21.67 21.45
N THR A 219 -4.40 -20.67 22.05
CA THR A 219 -5.87 -20.61 22.22
C THR A 219 -6.53 -19.44 21.49
N GLY A 220 -5.76 -18.53 20.88
CA GLY A 220 -6.29 -17.29 20.26
C GLY A 220 -6.89 -16.28 21.26
N GLU A 221 -7.02 -16.63 22.54
CA GLU A 221 -7.63 -15.81 23.60
C GLU A 221 -6.70 -14.70 24.13
N ASN A 222 -5.44 -14.68 23.68
CA ASN A 222 -4.43 -13.71 24.14
C ASN A 222 -4.45 -12.37 23.37
N LEU A 223 -5.46 -12.15 22.53
CA LEU A 223 -5.62 -10.92 21.75
C LEU A 223 -6.75 -10.06 22.30
N MET A 224 -6.40 -8.83 22.66
CA MET A 224 -7.33 -7.76 22.96
C MET A 224 -7.40 -6.81 21.76
N VAL A 225 -8.60 -6.59 21.23
CA VAL A 225 -8.75 -5.85 19.96
C VAL A 225 -9.75 -4.71 20.12
N GLY A 226 -9.29 -3.51 19.80
CA GLY A 226 -10.08 -2.28 19.77
C GLY A 226 -10.26 -1.78 18.34
N THR A 227 -11.43 -1.23 18.04
CA THR A 227 -11.75 -0.67 16.72
C THR A 227 -12.35 0.73 16.86
N GLY A 228 -12.05 1.62 15.92
CA GLY A 228 -12.64 2.96 15.85
C GLY A 228 -12.87 3.40 14.40
N VAL A 229 -13.94 4.17 14.17
CA VAL A 229 -14.29 4.72 12.85
C VAL A 229 -14.64 6.19 12.99
N ALA A 230 -14.00 7.03 12.19
CA ALA A 230 -14.32 8.44 12.03
C ALA A 230 -14.71 8.71 10.57
N SER A 231 -15.67 9.62 10.36
CA SER A 231 -15.99 10.09 9.02
C SER A 231 -16.20 11.60 9.01
N CYS A 232 -15.75 12.24 7.93
CA CYS A 232 -15.98 13.65 7.67
C CYS A 232 -16.74 13.78 6.36
N SER A 233 -17.97 14.28 6.43
CA SER A 233 -18.72 14.74 5.27
C SER A 233 -18.33 16.19 5.00
N GLY A 234 -17.67 16.48 3.87
CA GLY A 234 -17.48 17.85 3.43
C GLY A 234 -18.82 18.54 3.16
N ASN A 235 -18.92 19.85 3.38
CA ASN A 235 -20.14 20.66 3.15
C ASN A 235 -20.58 20.76 1.68
N MET A 236 -19.96 20.01 0.76
CA MET A 236 -20.32 19.96 -0.65
C MET A 236 -20.53 18.50 -1.04
N GLN A 237 -21.78 18.21 -1.42
CA GLN A 237 -22.29 17.03 -2.11
C GLN A 237 -21.28 15.88 -2.35
N GLY A 238 -21.39 14.81 -1.56
CA GLY A 238 -20.92 13.48 -1.96
C GLY A 238 -19.78 12.90 -1.13
N ASN A 239 -18.57 13.44 -1.20
CA ASN A 239 -17.39 12.69 -0.75
C ASN A 239 -17.28 12.64 0.78
N ALA A 240 -17.56 11.46 1.35
CA ALA A 240 -17.33 11.19 2.76
C ALA A 240 -15.98 10.50 2.92
N LEU A 241 -15.02 11.21 3.51
CA LEU A 241 -13.74 10.63 3.90
C LEU A 241 -13.95 9.78 5.16
N VAL A 242 -13.46 8.55 5.13
CA VAL A 242 -13.57 7.59 6.24
C VAL A 242 -12.16 7.25 6.73
N MET A 243 -12.04 7.17 8.04
CA MET A 243 -10.85 6.70 8.72
C MET A 243 -11.24 5.59 9.70
N GLU A 244 -10.61 4.43 9.55
CA GLU A 244 -10.78 3.27 10.41
C GLU A 244 -9.47 3.01 11.12
N ALA A 245 -9.53 2.66 12.40
CA ALA A 245 -8.38 2.28 13.18
C ALA A 245 -8.66 0.97 13.90
N VAL A 246 -7.69 0.07 13.93
CA VAL A 246 -7.72 -1.15 14.74
C VAL A 246 -6.44 -1.22 15.54
N VAL A 247 -6.59 -1.54 16.82
CA VAL A 247 -5.48 -1.75 17.75
C VAL A 247 -5.58 -3.17 18.25
N VAL A 248 -4.49 -3.91 18.15
CA VAL A 248 -4.37 -5.26 18.68
C VAL A 248 -3.30 -5.24 19.76
N ILE A 249 -3.66 -5.72 20.93
CA ILE A 249 -2.74 -5.94 22.05
C ILE A 249 -2.64 -7.45 22.24
N SER A 250 -1.43 -7.98 22.14
CA SER A 250 -1.16 -9.40 22.38
C SER A 250 -0.36 -9.59 23.65
N GLU A 251 -0.83 -10.49 24.51
CA GLU A 251 -0.05 -10.97 25.65
C GLU A 251 0.63 -12.29 25.31
N LEU A 252 1.96 -12.28 25.28
CA LEU A 252 2.76 -13.44 24.96
C LEU A 252 3.16 -14.20 26.22
N PRO A 253 3.21 -15.54 26.15
CA PRO A 253 3.72 -16.35 27.25
C PRO A 253 5.20 -16.04 27.51
N MET A 254 5.62 -15.98 28.78
CA MET A 254 7.03 -15.73 29.16
C MET A 254 8.03 -16.74 28.57
N VAL A 255 7.55 -17.90 28.11
CA VAL A 255 8.35 -18.99 27.52
C VAL A 255 8.30 -18.95 25.98
N ALA A 256 7.81 -17.87 25.37
CA ALA A 256 7.88 -17.70 23.92
C ALA A 256 9.33 -17.94 23.46
N THR A 257 9.50 -18.87 22.53
CA THR A 257 10.82 -19.30 22.07
C THR A 257 11.58 -18.10 21.50
N PRO A 258 12.91 -17.99 21.72
CA PRO A 258 13.73 -16.88 21.21
C PRO A 258 13.70 -16.69 19.69
N SER A 259 13.11 -17.64 18.96
CA SER A 259 12.92 -17.62 17.51
C SER A 259 11.69 -16.84 17.05
N CYS A 260 10.66 -16.70 17.89
CA CYS A 260 9.39 -16.09 17.50
C CYS A 260 9.41 -14.56 17.64
N PHE A 261 10.15 -14.03 18.63
CA PHE A 261 10.32 -12.59 18.78
C PHE A 261 11.79 -12.20 19.02
N ARG A 262 12.32 -11.24 18.23
CA ARG A 262 13.66 -10.65 18.39
C ARG A 262 13.57 -9.20 18.84
N GLU A 263 14.71 -8.68 19.32
CA GLU A 263 14.90 -7.41 20.07
C GLU A 263 14.26 -6.12 19.49
N HIS A 264 13.80 -6.10 18.24
CA HIS A 264 13.15 -4.95 17.58
C HIS A 264 11.60 -5.03 17.59
N GLU A 265 11.01 -6.00 18.28
CA GLU A 265 9.54 -6.14 18.38
C GLU A 265 8.93 -5.55 19.66
N ARG A 266 9.74 -4.88 20.50
CA ARG A 266 9.23 -4.13 21.65
C ARG A 266 8.54 -2.82 21.25
N GLU A 267 8.73 -2.40 20.02
CA GLU A 267 8.12 -1.20 19.46
C GLU A 267 6.75 -1.53 18.87
N THR A 268 5.82 -0.59 19.06
CA THR A 268 4.51 -0.66 18.44
C THR A 268 4.59 -0.28 16.99
N GLN A 269 4.21 -1.21 16.11
CA GLN A 269 4.13 -0.92 14.68
C GLN A 269 2.79 -0.28 14.35
N VAL A 270 2.85 0.89 13.71
CA VAL A 270 1.69 1.58 13.14
C VAL A 270 1.75 1.43 11.62
N LEU A 271 0.80 0.69 11.06
CA LEU A 271 0.59 0.60 9.63
C LEU A 271 -0.44 1.65 9.20
N PHE A 272 -0.13 2.36 8.11
CA PHE A 272 -1.05 3.32 7.52
C PHE A 272 -1.35 2.96 6.07
N TYR A 273 -2.64 2.94 5.76
CA TYR A 273 -3.15 2.67 4.44
C TYR A 273 -3.96 3.85 3.96
N ARG A 274 -3.69 4.24 2.72
CA ARG A 274 -4.48 5.24 2.00
C ARG A 274 -5.09 4.59 0.77
N ASP A 275 -6.42 4.67 0.66
CA ASP A 275 -7.19 4.13 -0.46
C ASP A 275 -6.75 2.70 -0.82
N PHE A 276 -6.70 1.83 0.21
CA PHE A 276 -6.34 0.41 0.12
C PHE A 276 -4.87 0.06 -0.17
N VAL A 277 -3.95 1.03 -0.08
CA VAL A 277 -2.53 0.81 -0.36
C VAL A 277 -1.67 1.30 0.81
N PRO A 278 -0.63 0.53 1.24
CA PRO A 278 0.32 0.99 2.26
C PRO A 278 0.93 2.33 1.86
N SER A 279 0.99 3.26 2.80
CA SER A 279 1.48 4.61 2.52
C SER A 279 2.29 5.15 3.69
N THR A 280 3.14 6.15 3.41
CA THR A 280 3.87 6.88 4.45
C THR A 280 2.89 7.60 5.35
N ILE A 281 3.16 7.57 6.66
CA ILE A 281 2.30 8.22 7.65
C ILE A 281 2.41 9.74 7.48
N PRO A 282 1.29 10.46 7.31
CA PRO A 282 1.31 11.91 7.24
C PRO A 282 1.85 12.51 8.55
N LYS A 283 2.62 13.60 8.47
CA LYS A 283 3.12 14.32 9.65
C LYS A 283 2.02 14.71 10.63
N SER A 284 0.84 15.08 10.13
CA SER A 284 -0.34 15.38 10.95
C SER A 284 -0.79 14.19 11.79
N LEU A 285 -0.70 12.97 11.25
CA LEU A 285 -1.02 11.74 11.96
C LEU A 285 0.07 11.38 12.98
N LEU A 286 1.34 11.60 12.67
CA LEU A 286 2.44 11.45 13.65
C LEU A 286 2.23 12.40 14.84
N SER A 287 2.00 13.69 14.57
CA SER A 287 1.72 14.67 15.63
C SER A 287 0.45 14.33 16.42
N ALA A 288 -0.56 13.74 15.78
CA ALA A 288 -1.74 13.25 16.48
C ALA A 288 -1.39 12.10 17.44
N LEU A 289 -0.57 11.13 17.00
CA LEU A 289 -0.08 10.03 17.85
C LEU A 289 0.76 10.54 19.03
N GLU A 290 1.62 11.54 18.81
CA GLU A 290 2.41 12.19 19.88
C GLU A 290 1.52 12.92 20.89
N SER A 291 0.40 13.50 20.44
CA SER A 291 -0.50 14.30 21.28
C SER A 291 -1.43 13.46 22.17
N ILE A 292 -1.53 12.15 21.96
CA ILE A 292 -2.35 11.26 22.78
C ILE A 292 -1.78 11.20 24.20
N ASN A 293 -2.66 11.33 25.20
CA ASN A 293 -2.26 11.17 26.60
C ASN A 293 -2.06 9.69 26.97
N TRP A 294 -1.01 9.08 26.41
CA TRP A 294 -0.64 7.67 26.64
C TRP A 294 -0.49 7.33 28.13
N LYS A 295 -0.07 8.30 28.96
CA LYS A 295 0.10 8.11 30.41
C LYS A 295 -1.20 7.77 31.12
N SER A 296 -2.33 8.28 30.65
CA SER A 296 -3.66 7.91 31.19
C SER A 296 -4.01 6.44 30.95
N TYR A 297 -3.32 5.79 30.01
CA TYR A 297 -3.43 4.37 29.68
C TYR A 297 -2.23 3.55 30.21
N GLY A 298 -1.41 4.11 31.10
CA GLY A 298 -0.24 3.41 31.66
C GLY A 298 0.96 3.26 30.72
N LEU A 299 0.95 3.93 29.56
CA LEU A 299 2.03 3.90 28.58
C LEU A 299 2.77 5.25 28.55
N THR A 300 4.09 5.21 28.48
CA THR A 300 4.90 6.43 28.27
C THR A 300 5.68 6.32 26.98
N LEU A 301 5.31 7.15 26.01
CA LEU A 301 5.96 7.22 24.70
C LEU A 301 7.33 7.89 24.85
N ARG A 302 8.37 7.19 24.40
CA ARG A 302 9.76 7.67 24.39
C ARG A 302 10.12 8.35 23.08
N ASN A 303 9.80 7.69 21.97
CA ASN A 303 10.17 8.14 20.64
C ASN A 303 9.20 7.59 19.58
N ILE A 304 9.12 8.27 18.45
CA ILE A 304 8.49 7.77 17.23
C ILE A 304 9.54 7.76 16.11
N MET A 305 9.73 6.60 15.50
CA MET A 305 10.63 6.41 14.38
C MET A 305 9.81 6.09 13.12
N ASP A 306 10.15 6.72 12.00
CA ASP A 306 9.60 6.35 10.69
C ASP A 306 10.59 5.39 10.02
N GLN A 307 10.18 4.15 9.80
CA GLN A 307 11.00 3.10 9.18
C GLN A 307 10.16 2.28 8.20
N ASP A 308 10.69 2.07 6.99
CA ASP A 308 10.15 1.13 5.99
C ASP A 308 8.65 1.29 5.67
N GLY A 309 8.12 2.51 5.72
CA GLY A 309 6.71 2.77 5.47
C GLY A 309 5.80 2.30 6.60
N CYS A 310 6.28 2.33 7.84
CA CYS A 310 5.50 2.26 9.08
C CYS A 310 6.12 3.18 10.14
N ALA A 311 5.32 3.60 11.13
CA ALA A 311 5.87 4.25 12.32
C ALA A 311 6.05 3.22 13.42
N LEU A 312 7.18 3.33 14.12
CA LEU A 312 7.54 2.53 15.27
C LEU A 312 7.49 3.42 16.51
N LEU A 313 6.64 3.05 17.47
CA LEU A 313 6.47 3.78 18.72
C LEU A 313 7.28 3.04 19.79
N GLU A 314 8.30 3.72 20.32
CA GLU A 314 9.14 3.21 21.40
C GLU A 314 8.54 3.63 22.75
N TRP A 315 8.39 2.66 23.66
CA TRP A 315 7.81 2.89 24.99
C TRP A 315 8.86 2.80 26.09
N GLU A 316 8.76 3.65 27.11
CA GLU A 316 9.64 3.57 28.29
C GLU A 316 9.28 2.40 29.22
N SER A 317 8.01 2.00 29.25
CA SER A 317 7.45 1.16 30.31
C SER A 317 6.58 0.00 29.81
N LEU A 318 6.71 -0.43 28.54
CA LEU A 318 5.93 -1.56 28.02
C LEU A 318 6.50 -2.89 28.57
N PRO A 319 5.68 -3.74 29.24
CA PRO A 319 6.13 -5.03 29.72
C PRO A 319 6.64 -5.93 28.58
N PRO A 320 7.68 -6.76 28.80
CA PRO A 320 8.27 -7.60 27.74
C PRO A 320 7.32 -8.64 27.12
N THR A 321 6.23 -8.97 27.81
CA THR A 321 5.20 -9.92 27.36
C THR A 321 4.07 -9.25 26.58
N LEU A 322 3.99 -7.92 26.58
CA LEU A 322 2.93 -7.19 25.89
C LEU A 322 3.45 -6.60 24.60
N HIS A 323 2.70 -6.81 23.52
CA HIS A 323 2.92 -6.16 22.24
C HIS A 323 1.65 -5.45 21.80
N ILE A 324 1.82 -4.31 21.15
CA ILE A 324 0.73 -3.49 20.65
C ILE A 324 1.03 -3.21 19.18
N ASP A 325 0.06 -3.48 18.32
CA ASP A 325 0.11 -3.18 16.89
C ASP A 325 -1.11 -2.34 16.51
N ILE A 326 -0.93 -1.37 15.61
CA ILE A 326 -1.97 -0.43 15.19
C ILE A 326 -2.04 -0.42 13.67
N ILE A 327 -3.24 -0.48 13.12
CA ILE A 327 -3.51 -0.21 11.71
C ILE A 327 -4.49 0.94 11.59
N ILE A 328 -4.21 1.82 10.64
CA ILE A 328 -5.03 2.98 10.31
C ILE A 328 -5.29 2.95 8.81
N HIS A 329 -6.57 2.92 8.43
CA HIS A 329 -7.01 2.89 7.05
C HIS A 329 -7.83 4.15 6.75
N TYR A 330 -7.39 4.92 5.76
CA TYR A 330 -8.03 6.15 5.34
C TYR A 330 -8.42 6.07 3.87
N TYR A 331 -9.69 6.29 3.55
CA TYR A 331 -10.21 6.13 2.19
C TYR A 331 -11.47 6.98 1.92
N ASP A 332 -11.75 7.22 0.64
CA ASP A 332 -13.01 7.81 0.19
C ASP A 332 -14.14 6.75 0.11
N LYS A 333 -15.26 7.00 0.80
CA LYS A 333 -16.43 6.11 0.85
C LYS A 333 -17.18 6.01 -0.48
N GLN A 334 -17.07 6.99 -1.39
CA GLN A 334 -17.88 7.05 -2.62
C GLN A 334 -17.29 6.36 -3.85
N TYR A 335 -16.13 5.71 -3.75
CA TYR A 335 -15.55 5.02 -4.90
C TYR A 335 -16.13 3.60 -5.07
N PRO A 336 -16.92 3.27 -6.13
CA PRO A 336 -17.34 4.09 -7.27
C PRO A 336 -18.87 4.21 -7.46
N SER A 337 -19.46 5.35 -7.11
CA SER A 337 -20.71 5.80 -7.72
C SER A 337 -20.41 6.72 -8.90
N GLN A 338 -20.83 6.33 -10.11
CA GLN A 338 -20.74 7.12 -11.33
C GLN A 338 -21.25 8.56 -11.13
N SER A 339 -20.40 9.53 -11.41
CA SER A 339 -20.79 10.79 -12.05
C SER A 339 -19.57 11.44 -12.68
N ASP A 340 -19.65 11.71 -13.97
CA ASP A 340 -18.70 12.56 -14.70
C ASP A 340 -18.57 13.92 -13.99
N SER A 341 -17.47 14.14 -13.28
CA SER A 341 -16.96 15.49 -13.02
C SER A 341 -15.53 15.44 -12.47
N GLN A 342 -14.61 15.95 -13.29
CA GLN A 342 -13.38 16.68 -12.97
C GLN A 342 -12.60 16.23 -11.71
N LEU A 343 -11.45 15.62 -11.96
CA LEU A 343 -10.38 15.35 -11.00
C LEU A 343 -9.91 16.66 -10.35
N THR A 344 -10.43 16.99 -9.16
CA THR A 344 -9.96 18.16 -8.41
C THR A 344 -8.67 17.87 -7.65
N SER A 345 -7.80 18.89 -7.64
CA SER A 345 -6.50 19.09 -7.01
C SER A 345 -6.31 18.55 -5.57
N PRO A 346 -5.07 18.47 -5.04
CA PRO A 346 -4.81 17.85 -3.73
C PRO A 346 -5.50 18.65 -2.63
N LEU A 347 -6.46 18.02 -1.95
CA LEU A 347 -7.19 18.59 -0.84
C LEU A 347 -6.25 18.85 0.35
N ASP A 348 -6.32 20.08 0.85
CA ASP A 348 -5.66 20.54 2.07
C ASP A 348 -6.11 19.74 3.29
N TRP A 349 -5.13 19.35 4.11
CA TRP A 349 -5.25 18.54 5.33
C TRP A 349 -6.01 19.22 6.50
N HIS A 350 -6.61 20.39 6.28
CA HIS A 350 -7.21 21.22 7.34
C HIS A 350 -8.64 20.83 7.73
N GLY A 351 -9.28 19.89 7.02
CA GLY A 351 -10.69 19.55 7.22
C GLY A 351 -11.01 18.48 8.28
N ILE A 352 -10.02 17.67 8.69
CA ILE A 352 -10.21 16.67 9.76
C ILE A 352 -9.55 17.23 11.01
N GLN A 353 -10.35 17.75 11.95
CA GLN A 353 -9.82 18.10 13.26
C GLN A 353 -9.18 16.84 13.87
N SER A 354 -7.88 16.92 14.14
CA SER A 354 -7.03 15.88 14.75
C SER A 354 -7.63 15.28 16.03
N SER A 355 -8.51 16.02 16.71
CA SER A 355 -9.31 15.57 17.86
C SER A 355 -10.25 14.40 17.55
N ASN A 356 -10.75 14.25 16.31
CA ASN A 356 -11.63 13.12 15.94
C ASN A 356 -10.87 11.83 15.62
N CYS A 357 -9.61 11.91 15.16
CA CYS A 357 -8.70 10.76 15.07
C CYS A 357 -8.41 10.18 16.45
N ILE A 358 -8.25 11.06 17.44
CA ILE A 358 -7.98 10.71 18.83
C ILE A 358 -9.20 9.97 19.41
N ILE A 359 -10.44 10.36 19.11
CA ILE A 359 -11.64 9.68 19.62
C ILE A 359 -11.74 8.22 19.17
N CYS A 360 -11.27 7.87 17.97
CA CYS A 360 -11.26 6.48 17.48
C CYS A 360 -10.22 5.59 18.19
N ILE A 361 -9.09 6.16 18.59
CA ILE A 361 -8.09 5.47 19.41
C ILE A 361 -8.52 5.50 20.89
N CYS A 362 -9.33 6.46 21.34
CA CYS A 362 -9.74 6.61 22.74
C CYS A 362 -10.78 5.60 23.26
N HIS A 363 -11.28 4.66 22.44
CA HIS A 363 -11.94 3.47 22.99
C HIS A 363 -10.97 2.46 23.65
N PHE A 364 -9.70 2.84 23.81
CA PHE A 364 -8.71 2.23 24.72
C PHE A 364 -9.19 2.11 26.18
N HIS A 365 -10.18 2.90 26.63
CA HIS A 365 -10.59 2.95 28.04
C HIS A 365 -11.14 1.60 28.58
N ASN A 366 -11.78 0.78 27.73
CA ASN A 366 -12.36 -0.50 28.16
C ASN A 366 -11.38 -1.70 28.10
N LEU A 367 -10.21 -1.55 27.45
CA LEU A 367 -9.28 -2.66 27.21
C LEU A 367 -8.18 -2.79 28.26
N LEU A 368 -7.76 -1.68 28.90
CA LEU A 368 -6.70 -1.68 29.92
C LEU A 368 -7.22 -1.60 31.37
N SER A 369 -8.54 -1.57 31.54
CA SER A 369 -9.21 -1.50 32.85
C SER A 369 -9.65 -2.88 33.35
N ARG A 370 -9.15 -3.97 32.76
CA ARG A 370 -9.36 -5.35 33.19
C ARG A 370 -8.06 -6.03 33.58
#